data_AF-A0A0K1IR35-F1
#
_entry.id   AF-A0A0K1IR35-F1
#
_cell.length_a   1.000
_cell.length_b   1.000
_cell.length_c   1.000
_cell.angle_alpha   90.00
_cell.angle_beta   90.00
_cell.angle_gamma   90.00
#
_symmetry.space_group_name_H-M   'P 1'
#
loop_
_entity.id
_entity.type
_entity.pdbx_description
1 polymer ?
#
loop_
_entity_poly.entity_id
_entity_poly.type
_entity_poly.pdbx_seq_one_letter_code
_entity_poly.pdbx_strand_id
1 'polypeptide(L)' 'MSTPRATVSCPTCGLEEHFSKLADARLRIEEHRAETGHDPTWELGRFAPGVEKMGDEAGVCGVNLDGDR' A
#
# COMPACT_ATOMS: atom_id res chain seq x y z
N MET A 1 15.56 -5.77 17.93
CA MET A 1 14.14 -5.61 17.53
C MET A 1 14.12 -5.44 16.02
N SER A 2 13.43 -6.31 15.28
CA SER A 2 13.32 -6.17 13.82
C SER A 2 12.40 -4.99 13.52
N THR A 3 12.90 -4.01 12.75
CA THR A 3 12.06 -2.92 12.25
C THR A 3 10.96 -3.48 11.34
N PRO A 4 9.72 -2.99 11.46
CA PRO A 4 8.65 -3.40 10.56
C PRO A 4 9.04 -3.07 9.12
N ARG A 5 8.68 -3.97 8.22
CA ARG A 5 9.01 -3.87 6.81
C ARG A 5 8.00 -2.98 6.07
N ALA A 6 6.76 -2.96 6.53
CA ALA A 6 5.72 -2.07 6.03
C ALA A 6 4.81 -1.62 7.18
N THR A 7 4.35 -0.38 7.11
CA THR A 7 3.32 0.20 7.97
C THR A 7 2.13 0.54 7.10
N VAL A 8 0.98 -0.06 7.35
CA VAL A 8 -0.28 0.27 6.68
C VAL A 8 -1.00 1.30 7.54
N SER A 9 -1.37 2.43 6.96
CA SER A 9 -2.06 3.52 7.63
C SER A 9 -3.29 3.97 6.83
N CYS A 10 -4.44 4.15 7.50
CA CYS A 10 -5.64 4.68 6.86
C CYS A 10 -5.93 6.10 7.35
N PRO A 11 -5.88 7.13 6.48
CA PRO A 11 -6.14 8.51 6.88
C PRO A 11 -7.61 8.77 7.23
N THR A 12 -8.53 7.91 6.76
CA THR A 12 -9.98 8.09 6.97
C THR A 12 -10.43 7.64 8.35
N CYS A 13 -9.94 6.50 8.82
CA CYS A 13 -10.34 5.91 10.11
C CYS A 13 -9.23 5.91 11.17
N GLY A 14 -8.01 6.32 10.81
CA GLY A 14 -6.87 6.34 11.73
C GLY A 14 -6.29 4.95 12.02
N LEU A 15 -6.52 3.97 11.14
CA LEU A 15 -5.88 2.66 11.25
C LEU A 15 -4.35 2.82 11.13
N GLU A 16 -3.58 2.14 11.97
CA GLU A 16 -2.13 2.00 11.84
C GLU A 16 -1.72 0.57 12.23
N GLU A 17 -1.15 -0.19 11.30
CA GLU A 17 -0.71 -1.56 11.52
C GLU A 17 0.67 -1.84 10.92
N HIS A 18 1.49 -2.60 11.66
CA HIS A 18 2.89 -2.85 11.33
C HIS A 18 3.11 -4.30 10.92
N PHE A 19 3.68 -4.49 9.74
CA PHE A 19 3.90 -5.80 9.14
C PHE A 19 5.38 -6.05 8.88
N SER A 20 5.84 -7.27 9.17
CA SER A 20 7.18 -7.74 8.82
C SER A 20 7.26 -8.31 7.39
N LYS A 21 6.11 -8.65 6.80
CA LYS A 21 5.94 -9.23 5.47
C LYS A 21 5.08 -8.31 4.60
N LEU A 22 5.49 -8.11 3.35
CA LEU A 22 4.74 -7.29 2.40
C LEU A 22 3.42 -7.93 1.95
N ALA A 23 3.40 -9.25 1.84
CA ALA A 23 2.19 -9.98 1.45
C ALA A 23 1.05 -9.72 2.43
N ASP A 24 1.33 -9.80 3.75
CA ASP A 24 0.35 -9.51 4.79
C ASP A 24 -0.09 -8.05 4.78
N ALA A 25 0.85 -7.10 4.62
CA ALA A 25 0.53 -5.67 4.51
C ALA A 25 -0.40 -5.37 3.33
N ARG A 26 -0.15 -6.03 2.19
CA ARG A 26 -0.96 -5.86 0.98
C ARG A 26 -2.36 -6.43 1.16
N LEU A 27 -2.46 -7.65 1.69
CA LEU A 27 -3.75 -8.27 1.98
C LEU A 27 -4.59 -7.34 2.88
N ARG A 28 -3.96 -6.77 3.91
CA ARG A 28 -4.62 -5.85 4.83
C ARG A 28 -5.20 -4.60 4.16
N ILE A 29 -4.51 -4.04 3.16
CA ILE A 29 -4.99 -2.91 2.36
C ILE A 29 -6.22 -3.31 1.55
N GLU A 30 -6.16 -4.44 0.87
CA GLU A 30 -7.24 -4.95 0.03
C GLU A 30 -8.49 -5.28 0.87
N GLU A 31 -8.31 -5.96 2.00
CA GLU A 31 -9.36 -6.25 2.97
C GLU A 31 -9.98 -4.97 3.51
N HIS A 32 -9.17 -4.00 3.97
CA HIS A 32 -9.69 -2.75 4.49
C HIS A 32 -10.54 -2.00 3.47
N ARG A 33 -10.07 -1.95 2.21
CA ARG A 33 -10.79 -1.30 1.12
C ARG A 33 -12.12 -2.01 0.85
N ALA A 34 -12.14 -3.35 0.87
CA ALA A 34 -13.35 -4.12 0.67
C ALA A 34 -14.35 -3.96 1.83
N GLU A 35 -13.87 -3.91 3.07
CA GLU A 35 -14.71 -3.84 4.27
C GLU A 35 -15.24 -2.43 4.55
N THR A 36 -14.40 -1.41 4.35
CA THR A 36 -14.69 -0.03 4.76
C THR A 36 -14.92 0.92 3.60
N GLY A 37 -14.54 0.53 2.38
CA GLY A 37 -14.50 1.43 1.23
C GLY A 37 -13.44 2.53 1.32
N HIS A 38 -12.56 2.48 2.33
CA HIS A 38 -11.46 3.44 2.46
C HIS A 38 -10.28 3.06 1.57
N ASP A 39 -9.43 4.05 1.30
CA ASP A 39 -8.18 3.86 0.60
C ASP A 39 -7.01 3.99 1.59
N PRO A 40 -6.58 2.90 2.25
CA PRO A 40 -5.43 2.95 3.13
C PRO A 40 -4.14 3.07 2.32
N THR A 41 -3.19 3.81 2.87
CA THR A 41 -1.83 3.96 2.35
C THR A 41 -0.87 3.05 3.09
N TRP A 42 0.33 2.85 2.55
CA TRP A 42 1.39 2.15 3.25
C TRP A 42 2.75 2.81 3.07
N GLU A 43 3.54 2.74 4.13
CA GLU A 43 4.91 3.18 4.17
C GLU A 43 5.83 1.97 4.29
N LEU A 44 6.76 1.86 3.36
CA LEU A 44 7.76 0.81 3.37
C LEU A 44 8.93 1.24 4.27
N GLY A 45 9.17 0.50 5.35
CA GLY A 45 10.35 0.70 6.19
C GLY A 45 11.63 0.47 5.38
N ARG A 46 12.74 1.13 5.71
CA ARG A 46 14.01 1.13 4.94
C ARG A 46 14.30 -0.22 4.26
N PHE A 47 13.98 -0.33 2.98
CA PHE A 47 14.38 -1.46 2.15
C PHE A 47 15.85 -1.29 1.79
N ALA A 48 16.59 -2.41 1.73
CA ALA A 48 17.80 -2.46 0.94
C ALA A 48 17.48 -1.98 -0.49
N PRO A 49 18.35 -1.16 -1.13
CA PRO A 49 18.08 -0.56 -2.43
C PRO A 49 17.77 -1.65 -3.47
N GLY A 50 16.54 -1.67 -4.01
CA GLY A 50 16.18 -2.65 -5.05
C GLY A 50 14.71 -3.11 -5.18
N VAL A 51 13.74 -2.52 -4.47
CA VAL A 51 12.31 -2.89 -4.59
C VAL A 51 11.49 -1.71 -5.13
N GLU A 52 12.01 -1.02 -6.15
CA GLU A 52 11.35 0.14 -6.78
C GLU A 52 10.51 -0.23 -8.02
N LYS A 53 10.31 -1.53 -8.33
CA LYS A 53 9.72 -1.96 -9.62
C LYS A 53 8.72 -3.12 -9.58
N MET A 54 7.90 -3.25 -8.54
CA MET A 54 6.85 -4.30 -8.51
C MET A 54 5.50 -3.77 -8.00
N GLY A 55 5.21 -2.50 -8.29
CA GLY A 55 3.88 -1.90 -8.10
C GLY A 55 3.09 -1.75 -9.40
N ASP A 56 3.56 -2.32 -10.51
CA ASP A 56 3.00 -2.13 -11.86
C ASP A 56 2.14 -3.33 -12.33
N GLU A 57 2.17 -4.46 -11.63
CA GLU A 57 1.41 -5.68 -12.02
C GLU A 57 0.11 -5.86 -11.24
N ALA A 58 -0.36 -4.80 -10.59
CA ALA A 58 -1.51 -4.81 -9.71
C ALA A 58 -2.52 -3.72 -10.06
N GLY A 59 -2.95 -3.66 -11.33
CA GLY A 59 -4.24 -3.10 -11.73
C GLY A 59 -4.70 -1.80 -11.05
N VAL A 60 -3.80 -0.83 -10.85
CA VAL A 60 -4.19 0.51 -10.45
C VAL A 60 -4.62 1.24 -11.71
N CYS A 61 -5.87 1.04 -12.13
CA CYS A 61 -6.53 1.97 -13.03
C CYS A 61 -6.58 3.33 -12.35
N GLY A 62 -5.92 4.34 -12.92
CA GLY A 62 -6.04 5.68 -12.36
C GLY A 62 -5.16 6.78 -12.93
N VAL A 63 -4.84 6.80 -14.23
CA VAL A 63 -4.84 8.06 -14.99
C VAL A 63 -5.23 7.75 -16.44
N ASN A 64 -6.51 7.93 -16.75
CA ASN A 64 -6.90 8.28 -18.11
C ASN A 64 -6.24 9.64 -18.41
N LEU A 65 -5.14 9.63 -19.16
CA LEU A 65 -4.72 10.81 -19.90
C LEU A 65 -5.53 10.85 -21.20
N ASP A 66 -6.84 11.05 -21.05
CA ASP A 66 -7.66 11.62 -22.10
C ASP A 66 -7.52 13.15 -22.01
N GLY A 67 -6.84 13.74 -23.00
CA GLY A 67 -6.94 15.17 -23.33
C GLY A 67 -5.73 16.05 -22.98
N ASP A 68 -4.83 16.28 -23.93
CA ASP A 68 -4.82 17.53 -24.71
C ASP A 68 -3.69 17.50 -25.77
N ARG A 69 -4.12 17.77 -27.01
CA ARG A 69 -3.36 18.14 -28.22
C ARG A 69 -2.82 17.07 -29.18
#